data_AF-A0A7Y5TX45-F1
#
_entry.id   AF-A0A7Y5TX45-F1
#
_cell.length_a   1.000
_cell.length_b   1.000
_cell.length_c   1.000
_cell.angle_alpha   90.00
_cell.angle_beta   90.00
_cell.angle_gamma   90.00
#
_symmetry.space_group_name_H-M   'P 1'
#
loop_
_entity.id
_entity.type
_entity.pdbx_description
1 polymer ?
#
loop_
_entity_poly.entity_id
_entity_poly.type
_entity_poly.pdbx_seq_one_letter_code
_entity_poly.pdbx_strand_id
1 'polypeptide(L)'
;MQILSADLRRPLPIEATTSRAASRPPFEAWGALGTIGAAFFLLGLIDIGLGWYPAAFGNLEWEFGTISGTLNALAIPMLGLYLLLASAIARSDRRAARIACVLMGLVLAGLVVLGAIYLTVVPVALKAVAGSPLVLLGMKKGIAKAITLGLADCGLLAAGIAKGWRVPTPV
;
A
#
# COMPACT_ATOMS: atom_id res chain seq x y z
N MET A 1 -16.51 -60.61 51.27
CA MET A 1 -15.45 -59.62 51.56
C MET A 1 -14.33 -59.89 50.56
N GLN A 2 -14.38 -59.24 49.40
CA GLN A 2 -13.53 -59.56 48.24
C GLN A 2 -12.52 -58.41 48.10
N ILE A 3 -11.27 -58.70 48.43
CA ILE A 3 -10.18 -57.73 48.47
C ILE A 3 -9.75 -57.47 47.03
N LEU A 4 -10.05 -56.26 46.53
CA LEU A 4 -9.61 -55.76 45.24
C LEU A 4 -8.07 -55.79 45.19
N SER A 5 -7.54 -56.63 44.31
CA SER A 5 -6.12 -56.82 44.05
C SER A 5 -5.48 -55.52 43.52
N ALA A 6 -4.26 -55.25 43.99
CA ALA A 6 -3.49 -54.03 43.72
C ALA A 6 -3.01 -53.87 42.26
N ASP A 7 -3.34 -54.82 41.38
CA ASP A 7 -2.91 -54.85 39.97
C ASP A 7 -3.65 -53.88 39.04
N LEU A 8 -4.68 -53.18 39.53
CA LEU A 8 -5.45 -52.20 38.74
C LEU A 8 -4.92 -50.76 38.81
N ARG A 9 -3.67 -50.56 39.26
CA ARG A 9 -2.95 -49.27 39.15
C ARG A 9 -1.90 -49.29 38.05
N ARG A 10 -2.21 -49.82 36.88
CA ARG A 10 -1.42 -49.45 35.70
C ARG A 10 -1.87 -48.05 35.30
N PRO A 11 -1.03 -47.00 35.46
CA PRO A 11 -1.33 -45.74 34.81
C PRO A 11 -1.48 -46.07 33.33
N LEU A 12 -2.66 -45.81 32.76
CA LEU A 12 -2.83 -45.88 31.32
C LEU A 12 -1.72 -45.00 30.74
N PRO A 13 -0.85 -45.53 29.86
CA PRO A 13 0.07 -44.68 29.15
C PRO A 13 -0.81 -43.66 28.44
N ILE A 14 -0.78 -42.43 28.95
CA ILE A 14 -1.35 -41.31 28.24
C ILE A 14 -0.50 -41.28 26.98
N GLU A 15 -1.04 -41.87 25.90
CA GLU A 15 -0.55 -41.69 24.56
C GLU A 15 -0.60 -40.20 24.30
N ALA A 16 0.49 -39.55 24.69
CA ALA A 16 0.81 -38.16 24.43
C ALA A 16 1.15 -38.04 22.94
N THR A 17 0.23 -38.48 22.09
CA THR A 17 0.29 -38.40 20.63
C THR A 17 -0.87 -37.55 20.13
N THR A 18 -1.16 -36.47 20.85
CA THR A 18 -1.33 -35.21 20.14
C THR A 18 0.00 -34.49 20.21
N SER A 19 0.91 -34.92 19.32
CA SER A 19 1.90 -34.00 18.75
C SER A 19 1.09 -32.80 18.26
N ARG A 20 0.95 -31.77 19.10
CA ARG A 20 0.55 -30.44 18.63
C ARG A 20 1.61 -30.14 17.60
N ALA A 21 1.28 -30.35 16.32
CA ALA A 21 2.06 -29.87 15.20
C ALA A 21 2.46 -28.46 15.61
N ALA A 22 3.74 -28.28 15.93
CA ALA A 22 4.26 -27.04 16.45
C ALA A 22 3.91 -26.03 15.36
N SER A 23 2.86 -25.27 15.63
CA SER A 23 2.30 -24.37 14.66
C SER A 23 3.48 -23.42 14.40
N ARG A 24 3.96 -23.38 13.15
CA ARG A 24 4.97 -22.40 12.74
C ARG A 24 4.30 -21.18 12.07
N PRO A 25 3.14 -20.62 12.50
CA PRO A 25 2.31 -19.85 11.58
C PRO A 25 2.24 -18.35 11.93
N PRO A 26 3.33 -17.66 12.30
CA PRO A 26 3.39 -16.22 12.01
C PRO A 26 4.17 -15.93 10.74
N PHE A 27 5.36 -16.54 10.55
CA PHE A 27 6.31 -16.08 9.53
C PHE A 27 5.86 -16.29 8.09
N GLU A 28 5.29 -17.45 7.76
CA GLU A 28 4.80 -17.75 6.40
C GLU A 28 3.60 -16.87 6.02
N ALA A 29 2.67 -16.65 6.96
CA ALA A 29 1.51 -15.78 6.74
C ALA A 29 1.94 -14.33 6.46
N TRP A 30 2.91 -13.80 7.23
CA TRP A 30 3.47 -12.48 6.96
C TRP A 30 4.23 -12.44 5.63
N GLY A 31 4.90 -13.52 5.24
CA GLY A 31 5.55 -13.63 3.92
C GLY A 31 4.54 -13.57 2.76
N ALA A 32 3.44 -14.31 2.87
CA ALA A 32 2.34 -14.28 1.91
C ALA A 32 1.73 -12.87 1.80
N LEU A 33 1.52 -12.19 2.93
CA LEU A 33 1.03 -10.81 2.96
C LEU A 33 1.94 -9.84 2.19
N GLY A 34 3.26 -10.00 2.33
CA GLY A 34 4.25 -9.21 1.60
C GLY A 34 4.19 -9.45 0.09
N THR A 35 3.98 -10.70 -0.33
CA THR A 35 3.83 -11.08 -1.74
C THR A 35 2.56 -10.51 -2.35
N ILE A 36 1.44 -10.57 -1.62
CA ILE A 36 0.16 -9.95 -2.01
C ILE A 36 0.32 -8.43 -2.12
N GLY A 37 1.01 -7.80 -1.16
CA GLY A 37 1.32 -6.37 -1.20
C GLY A 37 2.13 -5.98 -2.43
N ALA A 38 3.17 -6.76 -2.77
CA ALA A 38 3.96 -6.56 -3.97
C ALA A 38 3.10 -6.68 -5.24
N ALA A 39 2.21 -7.68 -5.31
CA ALA A 39 1.33 -7.86 -6.45
C ALA A 39 0.37 -6.67 -6.64
N PHE A 40 -0.25 -6.17 -5.57
CA PHE A 40 -1.10 -4.97 -5.65
C PHE A 40 -0.33 -3.72 -6.06
N PHE A 41 0.90 -3.56 -5.54
CA PHE A 41 1.74 -2.45 -5.93
C PHE A 41 2.05 -2.47 -7.44
N LEU A 42 2.48 -3.62 -7.96
CA LEU A 42 2.80 -3.78 -9.38
C LEU A 42 1.57 -3.61 -10.28
N LEU A 43 0.44 -4.24 -9.93
CA LEU A 43 -0.80 -4.09 -10.69
C LEU A 43 -1.26 -2.64 -10.76
N GLY A 44 -1.22 -1.93 -9.63
CA GLY A 44 -1.59 -0.53 -9.59
C GLY A 44 -0.63 0.37 -10.40
N LEU A 45 0.67 0.07 -10.41
CA LEU A 45 1.63 0.79 -11.27
C LEU A 45 1.40 0.53 -12.75
N ILE A 46 1.05 -0.71 -13.13
CA ILE A 46 0.72 -1.05 -14.51
C ILE A 46 -0.54 -0.29 -14.94
N ASP A 47 -1.58 -0.27 -14.10
CA ASP A 47 -2.82 0.46 -14.37
C ASP A 47 -2.58 1.96 -14.57
N ILE A 48 -1.78 2.57 -13.69
CA ILE A 48 -1.35 3.97 -13.83
C ILE A 48 -0.55 4.15 -15.13
N GLY A 49 0.42 3.29 -15.42
CA GLY A 49 1.25 3.37 -16.61
C GLY A 49 0.46 3.26 -17.91
N LEU A 50 -0.57 2.40 -17.93
CA LEU A 50 -1.49 2.28 -19.06
C LEU A 50 -2.35 3.53 -19.24
N GLY A 51 -2.75 4.19 -18.14
CA GLY A 51 -3.47 5.46 -18.18
C GLY A 51 -2.68 6.60 -18.81
N TRP A 52 -1.34 6.48 -18.89
CA TRP A 52 -0.47 7.45 -19.56
C TRP A 52 -0.30 7.20 -21.06
N TYR A 53 -0.88 6.12 -21.60
CA TYR A 53 -0.80 5.78 -23.02
C TYR A 53 -2.09 6.13 -23.78
N PRO A 54 -2.01 6.81 -24.95
CA PRO A 54 -0.81 7.40 -25.56
C PRO A 54 -0.40 8.70 -24.85
N ALA A 55 0.92 8.92 -24.73
CA ALA A 55 1.45 10.11 -24.08
C ALA A 55 1.25 11.35 -24.97
N ALA A 56 0.63 12.39 -24.42
CA ALA A 56 0.35 13.65 -25.13
C ALA A 56 0.77 14.86 -24.30
N PHE A 57 2.04 14.89 -23.90
CA PHE A 57 2.63 16.02 -23.18
C PHE A 57 2.50 17.33 -23.97
N GLY A 58 2.23 18.44 -23.27
CA GLY A 58 1.93 19.74 -23.86
C GLY A 58 0.44 19.94 -24.21
N ASN A 59 -0.36 18.87 -24.23
CA ASN A 59 -1.82 19.00 -24.26
C ASN A 59 -2.36 19.12 -22.83
N LEU A 60 -2.81 20.32 -22.46
CA LEU A 60 -3.29 20.65 -21.12
C LEU A 60 -4.48 19.79 -20.68
N GLU A 61 -5.37 19.41 -21.60
CA GLU A 61 -6.52 18.57 -21.28
C GLU A 61 -6.06 17.15 -20.92
N TRP A 62 -5.10 16.63 -21.68
CA TRP A 62 -4.49 15.34 -21.40
C TRP A 62 -3.73 15.37 -20.07
N GLU A 63 -2.87 16.38 -19.85
CA GLU A 63 -2.09 16.49 -18.61
C GLU A 63 -2.99 16.58 -17.37
N PHE A 64 -4.04 17.41 -17.44
CA PHE A 64 -5.01 17.52 -16.36
C PHE A 64 -5.72 16.19 -16.08
N GLY A 65 -6.21 15.53 -17.13
CA GLY A 65 -6.93 14.25 -17.04
C GLY A 65 -6.05 13.14 -16.48
N THR A 66 -4.86 12.98 -17.04
CA THR A 66 -3.89 11.93 -16.68
C THR A 66 -3.38 12.10 -15.25
N ILE A 67 -3.03 13.32 -14.82
CA ILE A 67 -2.59 13.57 -13.43
C ILE A 67 -3.74 13.33 -12.45
N SER A 68 -4.94 13.84 -12.75
CA SER A 68 -6.12 13.60 -11.91
C SER A 68 -6.47 12.12 -11.83
N GLY A 69 -6.36 11.38 -12.93
CA GLY A 69 -6.55 9.93 -12.98
C GLY A 69 -5.52 9.19 -12.14
N THR A 70 -4.24 9.55 -12.26
CA THR A 70 -3.14 8.97 -11.47
C THR A 70 -3.37 9.14 -9.97
N LEU A 71 -3.77 10.34 -9.53
CA LEU A 71 -4.08 10.60 -8.12
C LEU A 71 -5.28 9.79 -7.61
N ASN A 72 -6.25 9.47 -8.47
CA ASN A 72 -7.37 8.61 -8.09
C ASN A 72 -6.99 7.12 -8.04
N ALA A 73 -6.08 6.68 -8.91
CA ALA A 73 -5.65 5.28 -9.01
C ALA A 73 -4.63 4.88 -7.94
N LEU A 74 -4.06 5.84 -7.21
CA LEU A 74 -2.98 5.62 -6.24
C LEU A 74 -3.36 4.73 -5.05
N ALA A 75 -4.66 4.57 -4.76
CA ALA A 75 -5.14 3.79 -3.64
C ALA A 75 -4.64 2.34 -3.64
N ILE A 76 -4.60 1.69 -4.81
CA ILE A 76 -4.15 0.29 -4.94
C ILE A 76 -2.63 0.16 -4.73
N PRO A 77 -1.77 0.95 -5.42
CA PRO A 77 -0.33 0.97 -5.13
C PRO A 77 -0.02 1.25 -3.66
N MET A 78 -0.71 2.22 -3.06
CA MET A 78 -0.52 2.61 -1.67
C MET A 78 -0.82 1.46 -0.73
N LEU A 79 -1.97 0.79 -0.91
CA LEU A 79 -2.33 -0.40 -0.14
C LEU A 79 -1.24 -1.48 -0.25
N GLY A 80 -0.76 -1.74 -1.48
CA GLY A 80 0.33 -2.69 -1.73
C GLY A 80 1.61 -2.37 -0.95
N LEU A 81 2.06 -1.11 -0.98
CA LEU A 81 3.23 -0.65 -0.24
C LEU A 81 3.06 -0.79 1.28
N TYR A 82 1.88 -0.49 1.82
CA TYR A 82 1.62 -0.65 3.24
C TYR A 82 1.58 -2.10 3.69
N LEU A 83 1.01 -3.00 2.89
CA LEU A 83 1.05 -4.44 3.16
C LEU A 83 2.49 -4.98 3.13
N LEU A 84 3.29 -4.51 2.17
CA LEU A 84 4.69 -4.88 2.06
C LEU A 84 5.51 -4.38 3.26
N LEU A 85 5.28 -3.13 3.69
CA LEU A 85 5.90 -2.56 4.89
C LEU A 85 5.45 -3.30 6.16
N ALA A 86 4.15 -3.59 6.31
CA ALA A 86 3.62 -4.32 7.46
C ALA A 86 4.21 -5.73 7.56
N SER A 87 4.30 -6.44 6.43
CA SER A 87 4.96 -7.74 6.33
C SER A 87 6.43 -7.69 6.75
N ALA A 88 7.17 -6.66 6.30
CA ALA A 88 8.57 -6.50 6.65
C ALA A 88 8.78 -6.22 8.14
N ILE A 89 7.95 -5.34 8.73
CA ILE A 89 7.97 -5.03 10.16
C ILE A 89 7.66 -6.28 10.97
N ALA A 90 6.62 -7.03 10.60
CA ALA A 90 6.20 -8.24 11.33
C ALA A 90 7.26 -9.35 11.30
N ARG A 91 8.04 -9.44 10.21
CA ARG A 91 9.15 -10.40 10.08
C ARG A 91 10.48 -9.86 10.64
N SER A 92 10.51 -8.63 11.12
CA SER A 92 11.74 -7.92 11.52
C SER A 92 12.82 -7.92 10.42
N ASP A 93 12.39 -7.93 9.14
CA ASP A 93 13.28 -7.90 8.00
C ASP A 93 13.60 -6.45 7.61
N ARG A 94 14.78 -6.00 8.05
CA ARG A 94 15.26 -4.65 7.78
C ARG A 94 15.47 -4.37 6.30
N ARG A 95 15.88 -5.35 5.50
CA ARG A 95 16.13 -5.15 4.06
C ARG A 95 14.81 -4.91 3.34
N ALA A 96 13.82 -5.75 3.61
CA ALA A 96 12.48 -5.57 3.05
C ALA A 96 11.84 -4.25 3.48
N ALA A 97 11.98 -3.85 4.75
CA ALA A 97 11.45 -2.57 5.25
C ALA A 97 12.12 -1.37 4.56
N ARG A 98 13.44 -1.44 4.34
CA ARG A 98 14.20 -0.40 3.61
C ARG A 98 13.76 -0.28 2.16
N ILE A 99 13.58 -1.41 1.47
CA ILE A 99 13.07 -1.42 0.09
C ILE A 99 11.68 -0.77 0.05
N ALA A 100 10.78 -1.13 0.97
CA ALA A 100 9.46 -0.51 1.07
C ALA A 100 9.54 1.01 1.25
N CYS A 101 10.41 1.50 2.16
CA CYS A 101 10.62 2.92 2.38
C CYS A 101 11.18 3.63 1.13
N VAL A 102 12.11 3.00 0.40
CA VAL A 102 12.66 3.57 -0.84
C VAL A 102 11.57 3.68 -1.89
N LEU A 103 10.78 2.63 -2.09
CA LEU A 103 9.65 2.65 -3.03
C LEU A 103 8.63 3.73 -2.65
N MET A 104 8.25 3.81 -1.38
CA MET A 104 7.39 4.88 -0.87
C MET A 104 7.98 6.27 -1.12
N GLY A 105 9.30 6.44 -0.92
CA GLY A 105 10.02 7.69 -1.20
C GLY A 105 10.01 8.07 -2.68
N LEU A 106 10.16 7.10 -3.57
CA LEU A 106 10.07 7.32 -5.02
C LEU A 106 8.66 7.73 -5.44
N VAL A 107 7.63 7.07 -4.91
CA VAL A 107 6.23 7.46 -5.17
C VAL A 107 5.96 8.87 -4.64
N LEU A 108 6.44 9.19 -3.43
CA LEU A 108 6.29 10.53 -2.84
C LEU A 108 6.97 11.60 -3.70
N ALA A 109 8.20 11.36 -4.15
CA ALA A 109 8.91 12.27 -5.03
C ALA A 109 8.15 12.47 -6.36
N GLY A 110 7.63 11.38 -6.94
CA GLY A 110 6.77 11.43 -8.12
C GLY A 110 5.51 12.27 -7.90
N LEU A 111 4.81 12.09 -6.78
CA LEU A 111 3.63 12.89 -6.43
C LEU A 111 3.94 14.37 -6.26
N VAL A 112 5.08 14.71 -5.66
CA VAL A 112 5.50 16.11 -5.51
C VAL A 112 5.74 16.75 -6.89
N VAL A 113 6.42 16.04 -7.80
CA VAL A 113 6.63 16.51 -9.18
C VAL A 113 5.31 16.66 -9.93
N LEU A 114 4.43 15.65 -9.87
CA LEU A 114 3.12 15.70 -10.52
C LEU A 114 2.25 16.83 -9.95
N GLY A 115 2.29 17.04 -8.63
CA GLY A 115 1.59 18.13 -7.96
C GLY A 115 2.08 19.50 -8.43
N ALA A 116 3.40 19.68 -8.56
CA ALA A 116 3.98 20.91 -9.08
C ALA A 116 3.52 21.19 -10.52
N ILE A 117 3.51 20.18 -11.39
CA ILE A 117 2.98 20.29 -12.76
C ILE A 117 1.49 20.62 -12.72
N TYR A 118 0.70 19.90 -11.92
CA TYR A 118 -0.74 20.10 -11.81
C TYR A 118 -1.12 21.53 -11.43
N LEU A 119 -0.35 22.15 -10.51
CA LEU A 119 -0.55 23.55 -10.11
C LEU A 119 -0.38 24.54 -11.27
N THR A 120 0.43 24.21 -12.28
CA THR A 120 0.60 25.06 -13.46
C THR A 120 -0.51 24.86 -14.49
N VAL A 121 -1.06 23.64 -14.59
CA VAL A 121 -2.11 23.27 -15.55
C VAL A 121 -3.50 23.72 -15.10
N VAL A 122 -3.81 23.61 -13.81
CA VAL A 122 -5.14 23.91 -13.24
C VAL A 122 -5.65 25.32 -13.58
N PRO A 123 -4.88 26.41 -13.42
CA PRO A 123 -5.36 27.75 -13.74
C PRO A 123 -5.71 27.92 -15.22
N VAL A 124 -4.98 27.26 -16.11
CA VAL A 124 -5.20 27.34 -17.56
C VAL A 124 -6.45 26.56 -17.94
N ALA A 125 -6.59 25.35 -17.38
CA ALA A 125 -7.75 24.49 -17.60
C ALA A 125 -9.06 25.17 -17.12
N LEU A 126 -9.04 25.83 -15.96
CA LEU A 126 -10.21 26.58 -15.45
C LEU A 126 -10.60 27.76 -16.35
N LYS A 127 -9.62 28.45 -16.95
CA LYS A 127 -9.90 29.54 -17.91
C LYS A 127 -10.53 29.03 -19.19
N ALA A 128 -10.09 27.87 -19.69
CA ALA A 128 -10.61 27.29 -20.93
C ALA A 128 -12.10 26.94 -20.85
N VAL A 129 -12.60 26.53 -19.67
CA VAL A 129 -14.00 26.10 -19.48
C VAL A 129 -14.91 27.16 -18.86
N ALA A 130 -14.43 28.40 -18.71
CA ALA A 130 -15.18 29.46 -18.03
C ALA A 130 -16.54 29.79 -18.68
N GLY A 131 -16.71 29.49 -19.98
CA GLY A 131 -17.96 29.70 -20.72
C GLY A 131 -19.08 28.68 -20.44
N SER A 132 -18.79 27.56 -19.76
CA SER A 132 -19.79 26.53 -19.45
C SER A 132 -19.87 26.26 -17.94
N PRO A 133 -20.92 26.75 -17.24
CA PRO A 133 -21.04 26.64 -15.79
C PRO A 133 -21.03 25.20 -15.27
N LEU A 134 -21.64 24.27 -16.02
CA LEU A 134 -21.74 22.87 -15.63
C LEU A 134 -20.39 22.17 -15.66
N VAL A 135 -19.58 22.43 -16.71
CA VAL A 135 -18.23 21.86 -16.85
C VAL A 135 -17.30 22.43 -15.79
N LEU A 136 -17.39 23.75 -15.54
CA LEU A 136 -16.60 24.42 -14.51
C LEU A 136 -16.85 23.83 -13.11
N LEU A 137 -18.09 23.53 -12.77
CA LEU A 137 -18.43 22.90 -11.48
C LEU A 137 -17.81 21.51 -11.35
N GLY A 138 -17.93 20.68 -12.40
CA GLY A 138 -17.31 19.35 -12.45
C GLY A 138 -15.80 19.41 -12.27
N MET A 139 -15.13 20.34 -12.96
CA MET A 139 -13.69 20.54 -12.85
C MET A 139 -13.26 20.99 -11.46
N LYS A 140 -13.94 21.97 -10.86
CA LYS A 140 -13.63 22.42 -9.48
C LYS A 140 -13.73 21.28 -8.47
N LYS A 141 -14.77 20.44 -8.58
CA LYS A 141 -14.94 19.25 -7.73
C LYS A 141 -13.82 18.24 -7.94
N GLY A 142 -13.44 17.99 -9.20
CA GLY A 142 -12.32 17.12 -9.56
C GLY A 142 -11.00 17.59 -8.96
N ILE A 143 -10.68 18.88 -9.12
CA ILE A 143 -9.48 19.51 -8.55
C ILE A 143 -9.46 19.39 -7.02
N ALA A 144 -10.56 19.72 -6.35
CA ALA A 144 -10.64 19.62 -4.89
C ALA A 144 -10.38 18.18 -4.41
N LYS A 145 -10.97 17.19 -5.10
CA LYS A 145 -10.72 15.77 -4.80
C LYS A 145 -9.26 15.39 -5.01
N ALA A 146 -8.68 15.78 -6.15
CA ALA A 146 -7.30 15.47 -6.50
C ALA A 146 -6.31 16.06 -5.50
N ILE A 147 -6.48 17.32 -5.09
CA ILE A 147 -5.66 17.96 -4.05
C ILE A 147 -5.78 17.23 -2.72
N THR A 148 -7.01 16.90 -2.31
CA THR A 148 -7.27 16.22 -1.04
C THR A 148 -6.59 14.85 -1.00
N LEU A 149 -6.74 14.06 -2.07
CA LEU A 149 -6.09 12.75 -2.18
C LEU A 149 -4.57 12.89 -2.23
N GLY A 150 -4.04 13.78 -3.08
CA GLY A 150 -2.60 13.98 -3.22
C GLY A 150 -1.93 14.36 -1.89
N LEU A 151 -2.54 15.27 -1.12
CA LEU A 151 -2.02 15.64 0.21
C LEU A 151 -2.13 14.49 1.22
N ALA A 152 -3.25 13.77 1.23
CA ALA A 152 -3.43 12.62 2.10
C ALA A 152 -2.39 11.52 1.80
N ASP A 153 -2.19 11.20 0.53
CA ASP A 153 -1.21 10.21 0.08
C ASP A 153 0.22 10.63 0.42
N CYS A 154 0.56 11.91 0.25
CA CYS A 154 1.87 12.43 0.66
C CYS A 154 2.11 12.27 2.16
N GLY A 155 1.11 12.61 2.99
CA GLY A 155 1.19 12.46 4.45
C GLY A 155 1.32 10.99 4.86
N LEU A 156 0.55 10.11 4.22
CA LEU A 156 0.63 8.67 4.43
C LEU A 156 2.04 8.14 4.07
N LEU A 157 2.53 8.42 2.87
CA LEU A 157 3.88 8.00 2.43
C LEU A 157 4.96 8.46 3.41
N ALA A 158 4.92 9.73 3.83
CA ALA A 158 5.86 10.27 4.80
C ALA A 158 5.81 9.51 6.14
N ALA A 159 4.61 9.22 6.65
CA ALA A 159 4.43 8.44 7.87
C ALA A 159 4.91 6.99 7.71
N GLY A 160 4.65 6.35 6.57
CA GLY A 160 5.11 5.01 6.23
C GLY A 160 6.64 4.92 6.20
N ILE A 161 7.28 5.87 5.52
CA ILE A 161 8.74 6.03 5.49
C ILE A 161 9.25 6.15 6.92
N ALA A 162 8.77 7.13 7.69
CA ALA A 162 9.21 7.38 9.06
C ALA A 162 9.09 6.14 9.96
N LYS A 163 8.01 5.36 9.81
CA LYS A 163 7.79 4.12 10.57
C LYS A 163 8.77 3.02 10.13
N GLY A 164 8.98 2.82 8.84
CA GLY A 164 9.91 1.80 8.34
C GLY A 164 11.38 2.07 8.70
N TRP A 165 11.76 3.33 8.97
CA TRP A 165 13.09 3.65 9.47
C TRP A 165 13.36 3.19 10.91
N ARG A 166 12.31 2.91 11.69
CA ARG A 166 12.40 2.53 13.11
C ARG A 166 12.50 1.02 13.36
N VAL A 167 12.57 0.19 12.32
CA VAL A 167 12.66 -1.28 12.48
C VAL A 167 14.01 -1.64 13.13
N PRO A 168 14.03 -2.32 14.30
CA PRO A 168 15.26 -2.67 15.01
C PRO A 168 16.12 -3.68 14.25
N THR A 169 17.43 -3.69 14.53
CA THR A 169 18.31 -4.80 14.13
C THR A 169 18.05 -6.02 15.02
N PRO A 170 17.86 -7.21 14.45
CA PRO A 170 17.91 -8.43 15.25
C PRO A 170 19.30 -8.53 15.89
N VAL A 171 19.34 -8.68 17.21
CA VAL A 171 20.56 -8.90 18.01
C VAL A 171 21.00 -10.35 17.87
#